data_AF-A0AA36M804-F1
#
_entry.id   AF-A0AA36M804-F1
#
_cell.length_a   1.000
_cell.length_b   1.000
_cell.length_c   1.000
_cell.angle_alpha   90.00
_cell.angle_beta   90.00
_cell.angle_gamma   90.00
#
_symmetry.space_group_name_H-M   'P 1'
#
loop_
_entity.id
_entity.type
_entity.pdbx_description
1 polymer ?
#
loop_
_entity_poly.entity_id
_entity_poly.type
_entity_poly.pdbx_seq_one_letter_code
_entity_poly.pdbx_strand_id
1 'polypeptide(L)'
;MGDVANDRNAAFEETKQFALQSLASVAYQINTLARDLLDMLDLQTDKISSLTGQVDNIDVVVNIHKEKLARREIGALTTNKSLQKQPKIIAPATQEPVQRYKRTPIDFSVLDGIGHGVRVEVPYQSRAGLISRAASSVSGSQQYGGHYAQYERTANIGTNTSFG
;
A
#
# COMPACT_ATOMS: atom_id res chain seq x y z
N MET A 1 -25.12 108.00 2.56
CA MET A 1 -25.85 106.87 3.19
C MET A 1 -25.88 105.60 2.33
N GLY A 2 -25.75 105.67 0.99
CA GLY A 2 -25.78 104.49 0.10
C GLY A 2 -24.51 103.63 0.08
N ASP A 3 -23.32 104.19 0.33
CA ASP A 3 -22.04 103.45 0.30
C ASP A 3 -21.94 102.37 1.38
N VAL A 4 -22.38 102.67 2.60
CA VAL A 4 -22.26 101.74 3.75
C VAL A 4 -23.11 100.49 3.58
N ALA A 5 -24.26 100.60 2.89
CA ALA A 5 -25.13 99.46 2.62
C ALA A 5 -24.55 98.55 1.53
N ASN A 6 -23.85 99.12 0.55
CA ASN A 6 -23.24 98.37 -0.54
C ASN A 6 -22.00 97.59 -0.04
N ASP A 7 -21.20 98.21 0.81
CA ASP A 7 -20.03 97.59 1.47
C ASP A 7 -20.42 96.41 2.37
N ARG A 8 -21.55 96.53 3.10
CA ARG A 8 -22.07 95.46 3.96
C ARG A 8 -22.51 94.22 3.16
N ASN A 9 -23.12 94.44 1.99
CA ASN A 9 -23.50 93.35 1.09
C ASN A 9 -22.27 92.68 0.45
N ALA A 10 -21.24 93.47 0.10
CA ALA A 10 -19.97 92.95 -0.41
C ALA A 10 -19.26 92.07 0.63
N ALA A 11 -19.14 92.54 1.87
CA ALA A 11 -18.52 91.78 2.97
C ALA A 11 -19.29 90.48 3.30
N PHE A 12 -20.62 90.49 3.19
CA PHE A 12 -21.44 89.29 3.37
C PHE A 12 -21.19 88.24 2.27
N GLU A 13 -21.14 88.65 1.01
CA GLU A 13 -20.84 87.74 -0.09
C GLU A 13 -19.40 87.20 0.00
N GLU A 14 -18.44 88.01 0.44
CA GLU A 14 -17.07 87.56 0.72
C GLU A 14 -17.04 86.49 1.82
N THR A 15 -17.79 86.69 2.91
CA THR A 15 -17.90 85.70 4.00
C THR A 15 -18.55 84.40 3.53
N LYS A 16 -19.57 84.47 2.67
CA LYS A 16 -20.20 83.29 2.06
C LYS A 16 -19.24 82.52 1.17
N GLN A 17 -18.42 83.22 0.38
CA GLN A 17 -17.36 82.60 -0.41
C GLN A 17 -16.32 81.91 0.48
N PHE A 18 -15.86 82.56 1.56
CA PHE A 18 -14.96 81.94 2.54
C PHE A 18 -15.58 80.72 3.22
N ALA A 19 -16.87 80.75 3.58
CA ALA A 19 -17.56 79.62 4.17
C ALA A 19 -17.65 78.43 3.20
N LEU A 20 -17.99 78.69 1.93
CA LEU A 20 -18.01 77.67 0.89
C LEU A 20 -16.61 77.07 0.64
N GLN A 21 -15.58 77.92 0.55
CA GLN A 21 -14.20 77.48 0.38
C GLN A 21 -13.70 76.66 1.57
N SER A 22 -14.02 77.09 2.79
CA SER A 22 -13.63 76.37 4.02
C SER A 22 -14.30 75.01 4.08
N LEU A 23 -15.60 74.94 3.78
CA LEU A 23 -16.34 73.68 3.73
C LEU A 23 -15.78 72.74 2.64
N ALA A 24 -15.56 73.26 1.43
CA ALA A 24 -14.99 72.48 0.34
C ALA A 24 -13.58 71.96 0.67
N SER A 25 -12.74 72.80 1.29
CA SER A 25 -11.39 72.41 1.70
C SER A 25 -11.40 71.29 2.73
N VAL A 26 -12.21 71.41 3.79
CA VAL A 26 -12.32 70.37 4.83
C VAL A 26 -12.89 69.09 4.25
N ALA A 27 -13.94 69.16 3.42
CA ALA A 27 -14.51 67.99 2.77
C ALA A 27 -13.49 67.27 1.87
N TYR A 28 -12.69 68.03 1.11
CA TYR A 28 -11.61 67.46 0.29
C TYR A 28 -10.55 66.76 1.15
N GLN A 29 -10.07 67.42 2.21
CA GLN A 29 -9.08 66.85 3.12
C GLN A 29 -9.57 65.55 3.78
N ILE A 30 -10.82 65.53 4.25
CA ILE A 30 -11.45 64.34 4.82
C ILE A 30 -11.51 63.22 3.79
N ASN A 31 -11.97 63.50 2.57
CA ASN A 31 -12.09 62.49 1.53
C ASN A 31 -10.71 61.94 1.10
N THR A 32 -9.69 62.79 0.96
CA THR A 32 -8.33 62.34 0.63
C THR A 32 -7.77 61.45 1.73
N LEU A 33 -7.81 61.91 2.98
CA LEU A 33 -7.30 61.12 4.12
C LEU A 33 -8.05 59.79 4.28
N ALA A 34 -9.37 59.79 4.08
CA ALA A 34 -10.17 58.58 4.16
C ALA A 34 -9.77 57.56 3.08
N ARG A 35 -9.51 58.01 1.85
CA ARG A 35 -9.02 57.13 0.77
C ARG A 35 -7.64 56.57 1.09
N ASP A 36 -6.71 57.43 1.49
CA ASP A 36 -5.34 57.00 1.83
C ASP A 36 -5.35 56.00 3.01
N LEU A 37 -6.24 56.20 3.98
CA LEU A 37 -6.42 55.26 5.09
C LEU A 37 -6.99 53.92 4.63
N LEU A 38 -8.01 53.92 3.77
CA LEU A 38 -8.58 52.68 3.22
C LEU A 38 -7.53 51.91 2.43
N ASP A 39 -6.78 52.58 1.55
CA ASP A 39 -5.71 51.96 0.76
C ASP A 39 -4.60 51.38 1.67
N MET A 40 -4.25 52.09 2.75
CA MET A 40 -3.30 51.58 3.74
C MET A 40 -3.83 50.32 4.46
N LEU A 41 -5.10 50.33 4.86
CA LEU A 41 -5.72 49.20 5.55
C LEU A 41 -5.84 47.96 4.65
N ASP A 42 -6.16 48.16 3.37
CA ASP A 42 -6.20 47.08 2.38
C ASP A 42 -4.79 46.49 2.19
N LEU A 43 -3.77 47.33 2.02
CA LEU A 43 -2.38 46.87 1.90
C LEU A 43 -1.90 46.11 3.15
N GLN A 44 -2.28 46.56 4.35
CA GLN A 44 -1.95 45.87 5.60
C GLN A 44 -2.67 44.52 5.71
N THR A 45 -3.93 44.46 5.28
CA THR A 45 -4.72 43.22 5.28
C THR A 45 -4.07 42.17 4.38
N ASP A 46 -3.68 42.56 3.16
CA ASP A 46 -2.95 41.69 2.23
C ASP A 46 -1.61 41.24 2.82
N LYS A 47 -0.90 42.15 3.50
CA LYS A 47 0.38 41.82 4.13
C LYS A 47 0.22 40.79 5.25
N ILE A 48 -0.81 40.93 6.09
CA ILE A 48 -1.11 39.98 7.17
C ILE A 48 -1.50 38.62 6.59
N SER A 49 -2.32 38.60 5.53
CA SER A 49 -2.69 37.36 4.83
C SER A 49 -1.44 36.64 4.28
N SER A 50 -0.54 37.37 3.63
CA SER A 50 0.73 36.84 3.14
C SER A 50 1.62 36.30 4.27
N LEU A 51 1.75 37.04 5.38
CA LEU A 51 2.54 36.61 6.53
C LEU A 51 1.95 35.36 7.20
N THR A 52 0.62 35.27 7.28
CA THR A 52 -0.06 34.07 7.78
C THR A 52 0.31 32.84 6.93
N GLY A 53 0.24 32.96 5.60
CA GLY A 53 0.63 31.87 4.70
C GLY A 53 2.12 31.48 4.80
N GLN A 54 3.00 32.45 5.08
CA GLN A 54 4.42 32.16 5.34
C GLN A 54 4.62 31.39 6.65
N VAL A 55 3.89 31.76 7.70
CA VAL A 55 3.92 31.05 9.00
C VAL A 55 3.40 29.63 8.84
N ASP A 56 2.31 29.43 8.10
CA ASP A 56 1.76 28.09 7.82
C ASP A 56 2.78 27.21 7.09
N ASN A 57 3.50 27.77 6.12
CA ASN A 57 4.56 27.03 5.43
C ASN A 57 5.70 26.62 6.37
N ILE A 58 6.10 27.53 7.27
CA ILE A 58 7.11 27.24 8.29
C ILE A 58 6.62 26.11 9.21
N ASP A 59 5.36 26.12 9.63
CA ASP A 59 4.79 25.07 10.48
C ASP A 59 4.88 23.69 9.79
N VAL A 60 4.52 23.61 8.51
CA VAL A 60 4.68 22.37 7.72
C VAL A 60 6.13 21.91 7.69
N VAL A 61 7.08 22.80 7.43
CA VAL A 61 8.52 22.47 7.40
C VAL A 61 9.00 21.95 8.76
N VAL A 62 8.59 22.61 9.85
CA VAL A 62 8.93 22.19 11.22
C VAL A 62 8.31 20.84 11.56
N ASN A 63 7.05 20.60 11.20
CA ASN A 63 6.37 19.32 11.43
C ASN A 63 7.06 18.18 10.67
N ILE A 64 7.42 18.40 9.41
CA ILE A 64 8.21 17.45 8.63
C ILE A 64 9.58 17.21 9.29
N HIS A 65 10.23 18.25 9.80
CA HIS A 65 11.52 18.12 10.47
C HIS A 65 11.41 17.30 11.75
N LYS A 66 10.41 17.58 12.59
CA LYS A 66 10.14 16.83 13.83
C LYS A 66 9.88 15.35 13.53
N GLU A 67 9.04 15.06 12.54
CA GLU A 67 8.76 13.68 12.12
C GLU A 67 10.02 12.98 11.59
N LYS A 68 10.84 13.69 10.78
CA LYS A 68 12.12 13.14 10.30
C LYS A 68 13.10 12.83 11.42
N LEU A 69 13.18 13.70 12.44
CA LEU A 69 14.01 13.44 13.63
C LEU A 69 13.51 12.22 14.39
N ALA A 70 12.20 12.13 14.67
CA ALA A 70 11.61 10.98 15.35
C ALA A 70 11.85 9.67 14.59
N ARG A 71 11.62 9.66 13.27
CA ARG A 71 11.91 8.48 12.42
C ARG A 71 13.39 8.12 12.41
N ARG A 72 14.30 9.09 12.44
CA ARG A 72 15.74 8.83 12.52
C ARG A 72 16.10 8.19 13.87
N GLU A 73 15.53 8.67 14.98
CA GLU A 73 15.76 8.10 16.31
C GLU A 73 15.27 6.65 16.39
N ILE A 74 14.04 6.38 15.95
CA ILE A 74 13.52 5.01 15.90
C ILE A 74 14.31 4.18 14.88
N GLY A 75 14.64 4.75 13.72
CA GLY A 75 15.39 4.09 12.66
C GLY A 75 16.77 3.60 13.10
N ALA A 76 17.45 4.32 13.99
CA ALA A 76 18.72 3.89 14.58
C ALA A 76 18.61 2.59 15.41
N LEU A 77 17.40 2.30 15.92
CA LEU A 77 17.10 1.09 16.69
C LEU A 77 16.52 -0.04 15.81
N THR A 78 16.44 0.16 14.49
CA THR A 78 15.89 -0.84 13.56
C THR A 78 16.99 -1.50 12.73
N THR A 79 16.69 -2.68 12.21
CA THR A 79 17.51 -3.38 11.21
C THR A 79 16.60 -3.96 10.13
N ASN A 80 17.12 -4.15 8.93
CA ASN A 80 16.34 -4.70 7.82
C ASN A 80 15.95 -6.15 8.09
N LYS A 81 14.64 -6.44 8.05
CA LYS A 81 14.11 -7.81 8.08
C LYS A 81 13.88 -8.31 6.66
N SER A 82 14.80 -9.11 6.14
CA SER A 82 14.60 -9.79 4.85
C SER A 82 13.59 -10.94 5.03
N LEU A 83 12.38 -10.76 4.49
CA LEU A 83 11.37 -11.79 4.42
C LEU A 83 11.39 -12.41 3.03
N GLN A 84 12.06 -13.54 2.87
CA GLN A 84 11.92 -14.32 1.64
C GLN A 84 10.57 -15.03 1.66
N LYS A 85 9.68 -14.64 0.75
CA LYS A 85 8.44 -15.38 0.51
C LYS A 85 8.81 -16.71 -0.15
N GLN A 86 8.77 -17.79 0.63
CA GLN A 86 8.93 -19.14 0.12
C GLN A 86 7.55 -19.78 -0.11
N PRO A 87 7.37 -20.58 -1.18
CA PRO A 87 6.14 -21.31 -1.38
C PRO A 87 5.98 -22.37 -0.27
N LYS A 88 4.73 -22.66 0.10
CA LYS A 88 4.43 -23.65 1.17
C LYS A 88 4.93 -25.06 0.85
N ILE A 89 5.08 -25.38 -0.42
CA ILE A 89 5.59 -26.65 -0.91
C ILE A 89 6.68 -26.34 -1.93
N ILE A 90 7.87 -26.86 -1.68
CA ILE A 90 9.00 -26.83 -2.62
C ILE A 90 9.23 -28.29 -3.01
N ALA A 91 8.81 -28.66 -4.22
CA ALA A 91 9.10 -29.97 -4.75
C ALA A 91 10.61 -30.08 -5.05
N PRO A 92 11.25 -31.22 -4.79
CA PRO A 92 12.65 -31.43 -5.16
C PRO A 92 12.81 -31.31 -6.69
N ALA A 93 13.96 -30.79 -7.12
CA ALA A 93 14.26 -30.58 -8.54
C ALA A 93 14.25 -31.89 -9.35
N THR A 94 14.66 -32.99 -8.72
CA THR A 94 14.60 -34.33 -9.28
C THR A 94 13.50 -35.11 -8.58
N GLN A 95 12.45 -35.49 -9.33
CA GLN A 95 11.46 -36.44 -8.84
C GLN A 95 12.00 -37.85 -9.06
N GLU A 96 12.03 -38.64 -8.00
CA GLU A 96 12.42 -40.06 -8.09
C GLU A 96 11.43 -40.80 -9.02
N PRO A 97 11.90 -41.58 -10.00
CA PRO A 97 11.02 -42.31 -10.88
C PRO A 97 10.26 -43.38 -10.09
N VAL A 98 8.96 -43.48 -10.31
CA VAL A 98 8.12 -44.50 -9.65
C VAL A 98 8.59 -45.89 -10.07
N GLN A 99 9.10 -46.68 -9.13
CA GLN A 99 9.55 -48.04 -9.39
C GLN A 99 8.35 -48.99 -9.48
N ARG A 100 8.24 -49.71 -10.60
CA ARG A 100 7.25 -50.79 -10.74
C ARG A 100 7.71 -52.01 -9.95
N TYR A 101 6.80 -52.57 -9.16
CA TYR A 101 7.05 -53.82 -8.46
C TYR A 101 7.35 -54.97 -9.43
N LYS A 102 8.40 -55.74 -9.16
CA LYS A 102 8.76 -56.97 -9.87
C LYS A 102 9.05 -58.06 -8.85
N ARG A 103 8.43 -59.23 -9.02
CA ARG A 103 8.74 -60.41 -8.19
C ARG A 103 10.12 -60.95 -8.56
N THR A 104 11.02 -61.01 -7.59
CA THR A 104 12.32 -61.68 -7.69
C THR A 104 12.38 -62.79 -6.64
N PRO A 105 12.89 -64.00 -6.97
CA PRO A 105 13.14 -65.04 -5.98
C PRO A 105 14.21 -64.58 -4.97
N ILE A 106 14.28 -65.23 -3.81
CA ILE A 106 15.31 -64.96 -2.80
C ILE A 106 16.68 -65.36 -3.39
N ASP A 107 17.59 -64.40 -3.45
CA ASP A 107 18.98 -64.61 -3.85
C ASP A 107 19.86 -64.60 -2.60
N PHE A 108 20.42 -65.76 -2.25
CA PHE A 108 21.29 -65.91 -1.09
C PHE A 108 22.73 -65.44 -1.36
N SER A 109 23.08 -65.10 -2.60
CA SER A 109 24.44 -64.71 -3.00
C SER A 109 24.68 -63.20 -3.07
N VAL A 110 23.62 -62.38 -2.91
CA VAL A 110 23.66 -60.90 -3.07
C VAL A 110 24.64 -60.20 -2.11
N LEU A 111 24.99 -60.84 -1.00
CA LEU A 111 25.93 -60.29 -0.01
C LEU A 111 27.32 -60.96 -0.04
N ASP A 112 27.55 -61.98 -0.88
CA ASP A 112 28.81 -62.74 -0.90
C ASP A 112 30.04 -61.89 -1.25
N GLY A 113 29.84 -60.77 -1.95
CA GLY A 113 30.89 -59.81 -2.28
C GLY A 113 31.18 -58.76 -1.19
N ILE A 114 30.44 -58.78 -0.08
CA ILE A 114 30.58 -57.82 1.02
C ILE A 114 31.29 -58.49 2.20
N GLY A 115 32.49 -58.02 2.55
CA GLY A 115 33.28 -58.57 3.66
C GLY A 115 33.94 -59.91 3.30
N HIS A 116 33.88 -60.90 4.20
CA HIS A 116 34.43 -62.25 4.02
C HIS A 116 33.33 -63.24 3.66
N GLY A 117 32.61 -62.97 2.56
CA GLY A 117 31.48 -63.81 2.13
C GLY A 117 31.90 -65.24 1.81
N VAL A 118 31.06 -66.20 2.18
CA VAL A 118 31.26 -67.63 1.91
C VAL A 118 30.36 -68.03 0.76
N ARG A 119 30.96 -68.30 -0.40
CA ARG A 119 30.24 -68.75 -1.59
C ARG A 119 29.85 -70.22 -1.44
N VAL A 120 28.56 -70.51 -1.47
CA VAL A 120 28.05 -71.88 -1.52
C VAL A 120 27.94 -72.30 -2.99
N GLU A 121 28.86 -73.13 -3.48
CA GLU A 121 28.72 -73.78 -4.79
C GLU A 121 27.60 -74.83 -4.70
N VAL A 122 26.37 -74.46 -5.03
CA VAL A 122 25.26 -75.43 -5.11
C VAL A 122 25.34 -76.13 -6.48
N PRO A 123 25.54 -77.46 -6.53
CA PRO A 123 25.52 -78.20 -7.79
C PRO A 123 24.12 -78.15 -8.41
N TYR A 124 24.09 -77.92 -9.71
CA TYR A 124 22.94 -77.85 -10.61
C TYR A 124 21.99 -79.06 -10.46
N GLN A 125 21.08 -79.08 -9.49
CA GLN A 125 19.94 -80.01 -9.52
C GLN A 125 18.67 -79.42 -8.92
N SER A 126 17.60 -79.67 -9.67
CA SER A 126 16.21 -79.60 -9.25
C SER A 126 15.58 -78.22 -9.26
N ARG A 127 14.95 -77.95 -10.41
CA ARG A 127 13.64 -77.32 -10.56
C ARG A 127 12.71 -77.67 -9.39
N ALA A 128 12.86 -77.02 -8.24
CA ALA A 128 11.81 -76.90 -7.25
C ALA A 128 10.87 -75.82 -7.78
N GLY A 129 9.67 -76.25 -8.17
CA GLY A 129 8.78 -75.53 -9.07
C GLY A 129 8.56 -74.07 -8.70
N LEU A 130 8.38 -73.25 -9.74
CA LEU A 130 7.40 -72.18 -9.68
C LEU A 130 6.16 -72.79 -9.01
N ILE A 131 5.80 -72.34 -7.81
CA ILE A 131 4.41 -72.42 -7.38
C ILE A 131 3.69 -71.40 -8.28
N SER A 132 3.45 -71.82 -9.53
CA SER A 132 2.39 -71.30 -10.37
C SER A 132 1.13 -71.77 -9.67
N ARG A 133 0.54 -70.89 -8.84
CA ARG A 133 -0.88 -71.03 -8.54
C ARG A 133 -1.56 -70.94 -9.89
N ALA A 134 -2.01 -72.08 -10.40
CA ALA A 134 -2.83 -72.13 -11.59
C ALA A 134 -3.98 -71.12 -11.39
N ALA A 135 -4.23 -70.29 -12.40
CA ALA A 135 -5.44 -69.50 -12.43
C ALA A 135 -6.61 -70.50 -12.43
N SER A 136 -7.31 -70.60 -11.30
CA SER A 136 -8.61 -71.24 -11.25
C SER A 136 -9.54 -70.42 -12.15
N SER A 137 -9.82 -70.95 -13.33
CA SER A 137 -10.92 -70.50 -14.17
C SER A 137 -12.23 -70.88 -13.46
N VAL A 138 -12.73 -69.98 -12.62
CA VAL A 138 -14.15 -69.98 -12.26
C VAL A 138 -14.83 -68.97 -13.17
N SER A 139 -15.46 -69.51 -14.21
CA SER A 139 -16.49 -68.80 -14.97
C SER A 139 -17.68 -68.62 -14.01
N GLY A 140 -17.98 -67.38 -13.68
CA GLY A 140 -19.03 -66.99 -12.75
C GLY A 140 -19.46 -65.57 -13.07
N SER A 141 -20.43 -65.47 -13.97
CA SER A 141 -21.20 -64.28 -14.30
C SER A 141 -21.74 -63.60 -13.04
N GLN A 142 -21.37 -62.36 -12.75
CA GLN A 142 -22.33 -61.32 -12.37
C GLN A 142 -21.69 -59.93 -12.33
N GLN A 143 -22.45 -58.98 -12.84
CA GLN A 143 -22.23 -57.54 -12.78
C GLN A 143 -22.38 -57.05 -11.33
N TYR A 144 -21.40 -56.30 -10.84
CA TYR A 144 -21.61 -55.36 -9.74
C TYR A 144 -20.87 -54.06 -10.09
N GLY A 145 -21.66 -53.09 -10.57
CA GLY A 145 -21.21 -51.72 -10.78
C GLY A 145 -20.99 -51.04 -9.43
N GLY A 146 -19.72 -50.81 -9.08
CA GLY A 146 -19.35 -49.87 -8.04
C GLY A 146 -19.05 -48.52 -8.67
N HIS A 147 -20.05 -47.63 -8.69
CA HIS A 147 -19.86 -46.24 -9.05
C HIS A 147 -19.01 -45.56 -7.98
N TYR A 148 -17.73 -45.31 -8.27
CA TYR A 148 -17.00 -44.28 -7.54
C TYR A 148 -17.56 -42.93 -8.01
N ALA A 149 -18.39 -42.31 -7.19
CA ALA A 149 -18.74 -40.91 -7.36
C ALA A 149 -17.44 -40.10 -7.29
N GLN A 150 -17.04 -39.50 -8.41
CA GLN A 150 -16.11 -38.40 -8.41
C GLN A 150 -16.69 -37.31 -7.50
N TYR A 151 -16.05 -37.08 -6.36
CA TYR A 151 -16.22 -35.84 -5.63
C TYR A 151 -15.45 -34.76 -6.40
N GLU A 152 -16.13 -34.04 -7.28
CA GLU A 152 -15.63 -32.72 -7.66
C GLU A 152 -15.67 -31.84 -6.41
N ARG A 153 -14.49 -31.52 -5.87
CA ARG A 153 -14.37 -30.48 -4.85
C ARG A 153 -14.53 -29.14 -5.55
N THR A 154 -15.76 -28.70 -5.79
CA THR A 154 -16.04 -27.30 -6.13
C THR A 154 -15.88 -26.47 -4.87
N ALA A 155 -14.68 -25.93 -4.67
CA ALA A 155 -14.49 -24.88 -3.68
C ALA A 155 -15.07 -23.58 -4.27
N ASN A 156 -16.32 -23.28 -3.94
CA ASN A 156 -16.89 -21.95 -4.12
C ASN A 156 -16.15 -21.00 -3.16
N ILE A 157 -15.12 -20.31 -3.66
CA ILE A 157 -14.50 -19.21 -2.92
C ILE A 157 -15.45 -18.02 -3.06
N GLY A 158 -16.22 -17.79 -1.99
CA GLY A 158 -17.02 -16.58 -1.83
C GLY A 158 -16.13 -15.35 -1.98
N THR A 159 -16.50 -14.49 -2.93
CA THR A 159 -16.01 -13.12 -3.01
C THR A 159 -16.57 -12.36 -1.81
N ASN A 160 -15.75 -12.18 -0.78
CA ASN A 160 -16.08 -11.20 0.26
C ASN A 160 -15.99 -9.80 -0.35
N THR A 161 -17.14 -9.16 -0.31
CA THR A 161 -17.42 -7.76 -0.54
C THR A 161 -16.54 -6.85 0.32
N SER A 162 -16.03 -5.77 -0.32
CA SER A 162 -16.02 -4.36 0.12
C SER A 162 -15.73 -4.05 1.60
N PHE A 163 -14.81 -3.12 1.88
CA PHE A 163 -15.09 -1.85 2.62
C PHE A 163 -13.82 -1.00 2.76
N GLY A 164 -13.98 0.32 2.59
CA GLY A 164 -13.12 1.36 3.18
C GLY A 164 -12.13 2.02 2.24
#